data_AF-F9W807-F1
#
_entry.id   AF-F9W807-F1
#
_cell.length_a   1.000
_cell.length_b   1.000
_cell.length_c   1.000
_cell.angle_alpha   90.00
_cell.angle_beta   90.00
_cell.angle_gamma   90.00
#
_symmetry.space_group_name_H-M   'P 1'
#
loop_
_entity.id
_entity.type
_entity.pdbx_description
1 polymer ?
#
loop_
_entity_poly.entity_id
_entity_poly.type
_entity_poly.pdbx_seq_one_letter_code
_entity_poly.pdbx_strand_id
1 'polypeptide(L)'
;METPVEAILESARDDWGAISATTFFSIYYVHGCVLVPNSPLTLKQYLKDWRRFVPNSVNGKRFRYRLRLMDALMQRHLDQDMARLRAAKVVTLEDWQREGGRVEIGPMARALLTEALLQAVLPSSPS
;
A
#
# COMPACT_ATOMS: atom_id res chain seq x y z
N MET A 1 -6.57 -14.63 15.92
CA MET A 1 -7.53 -13.57 15.57
C MET A 1 -7.60 -13.56 14.05
N GLU A 2 -8.75 -13.88 13.47
CA GLU A 2 -8.93 -13.81 12.02
C GLU A 2 -8.94 -12.34 11.62
N THR A 3 -7.81 -11.81 11.12
CA THR A 3 -7.75 -10.44 10.64
C THR A 3 -8.53 -10.34 9.33
N PRO A 4 -9.59 -9.52 9.24
CA PRO A 4 -10.34 -9.39 8.00
C PRO A 4 -9.50 -8.72 6.92
N VAL A 5 -9.50 -9.30 5.72
CA VAL A 5 -8.85 -8.74 4.52
C VAL A 5 -9.37 -7.34 4.22
N GLU A 6 -10.67 -7.14 4.35
CA GLU A 6 -11.31 -5.84 4.15
C GLU A 6 -10.80 -4.80 5.13
N ALA A 7 -10.69 -5.12 6.41
CA ALA A 7 -10.20 -4.16 7.41
C ALA A 7 -8.77 -3.69 7.11
N ILE A 8 -7.92 -4.57 6.57
CA ILE A 8 -6.56 -4.21 6.12
C ILE A 8 -6.62 -3.23 4.96
N LEU A 9 -7.43 -3.51 3.94
CA LEU A 9 -7.53 -2.69 2.74
C LEU A 9 -8.25 -1.37 2.99
N GLU A 10 -9.29 -1.35 3.82
CA GLU A 10 -9.99 -0.15 4.27
C GLU A 10 -9.07 0.76 5.07
N SER A 11 -8.29 0.21 6.00
CA SER A 11 -7.29 0.97 6.75
C SER A 11 -6.27 1.65 5.83
N ALA A 12 -5.78 0.92 4.82
CA ALA A 12 -4.85 1.48 3.83
C ALA A 12 -5.49 2.53 2.91
N ARG A 13 -6.77 2.36 2.54
CA ARG A 13 -7.54 3.33 1.76
C ARG A 13 -7.74 4.63 2.55
N ASP A 14 -8.08 4.51 3.83
CA ASP A 14 -8.47 5.63 4.67
C ASP A 14 -7.26 6.36 5.28
N ASP A 15 -6.17 5.65 5.60
CA ASP A 15 -4.87 6.20 6.03
C ASP A 15 -3.71 5.73 5.14
N TRP A 16 -3.75 6.12 3.87
CA TRP A 16 -2.67 5.85 2.92
C TRP A 16 -1.32 6.41 3.36
N GLY A 17 -1.32 7.42 4.25
CA GLY A 17 -0.10 7.99 4.82
C GLY A 17 0.70 7.00 5.67
N ALA A 18 0.08 5.93 6.17
CA ALA A 18 0.73 4.85 6.90
C ALA A 18 1.41 3.82 5.98
N ILE A 19 1.08 3.79 4.68
CA ILE A 19 1.66 2.86 3.72
C ILE A 19 3.14 3.18 3.49
N SER A 20 3.97 2.15 3.31
CA SER A 20 5.36 2.28 2.87
C SER A 20 5.46 3.13 1.60
N ALA A 21 6.29 4.18 1.64
CA ALA A 21 6.55 5.02 0.48
C ALA A 21 7.18 4.22 -0.67
N THR A 22 8.02 3.25 -0.35
CA THR A 22 8.64 2.36 -1.33
C THR A 22 7.58 1.52 -2.05
N THR A 23 6.63 0.94 -1.31
CA THR A 23 5.51 0.16 -1.87
C THR A 23 4.60 1.04 -2.73
N PHE A 24 4.28 2.24 -2.25
CA PHE A 24 3.42 3.14 -3.01
C PHE A 24 4.04 3.56 -4.33
N PHE A 25 5.27 4.09 -4.32
CA PHE A 25 5.88 4.65 -5.53
C PHE A 25 6.41 3.58 -6.51
N SER A 26 6.60 2.33 -6.07
CA SER A 26 6.90 1.22 -7.00
C SER A 26 5.69 0.85 -7.85
N ILE A 27 4.47 1.07 -7.34
CA ILE A 27 3.21 0.79 -8.03
C ILE A 27 2.70 2.04 -8.75
N TYR A 28 2.69 3.18 -8.05
CA TYR A 28 2.17 4.46 -8.52
C TYR A 28 3.30 5.45 -8.74
N TYR A 29 4.05 5.23 -9.81
CA TYR A 29 5.24 6.02 -10.12
C TYR A 29 4.91 7.52 -10.27
N VAL A 30 5.57 8.35 -9.47
CA VAL A 30 5.53 9.81 -9.58
C VAL A 30 6.89 10.29 -10.05
N HIS A 31 6.97 10.74 -11.31
CA HIS A 31 8.24 11.24 -11.87
C HIS A 31 8.96 12.24 -10.96
N GLY A 32 10.26 12.01 -10.77
CA GLY A 32 11.14 12.87 -9.98
C GLY A 32 11.18 12.54 -8.49
N CYS A 33 10.51 11.48 -8.01
CA CYS A 33 10.75 10.95 -6.68
C CYS A 33 12.02 10.08 -6.67
N VAL A 34 12.89 10.30 -5.69
CA VAL A 34 13.97 9.37 -5.34
C VAL A 34 13.40 8.37 -4.36
N LEU A 35 13.52 7.09 -4.71
CA LEU A 35 13.20 5.98 -3.83
C LEU A 35 14.49 5.46 -3.24
N VAL A 36 14.53 5.37 -1.92
CA VAL A 36 15.55 4.61 -1.22
C VAL A 36 15.01 3.18 -1.12
N PRO A 37 15.62 2.19 -1.79
CA PRO A 37 15.18 0.81 -1.71
C PRO A 37 15.11 0.35 -0.25
N ASN A 38 14.07 -0.43 0.09
CA ASN A 38 13.84 -0.93 1.45
C ASN A 38 13.75 0.16 2.52
N SER A 39 13.39 1.39 2.15
CA SER A 39 13.17 2.45 3.13
C SER A 39 11.97 2.11 4.01
N PRO A 40 12.10 2.14 5.34
CA PRO A 40 10.99 1.93 6.26
C PRO A 40 10.07 3.15 6.37
N LEU A 41 10.31 4.19 5.55
CA LEU A 41 9.53 5.42 5.62
C LEU A 41 8.11 5.17 5.11
N THR A 42 7.14 5.60 5.92
CA THR A 42 5.77 5.73 5.44
C THR A 42 5.65 6.92 4.49
N LEU A 43 4.60 6.95 3.66
CA LEU A 43 4.28 8.09 2.80
C LEU A 43 4.19 9.39 3.60
N LYS A 44 3.55 9.38 4.77
CA LYS A 44 3.46 10.57 5.64
C LYS A 44 4.84 11.08 6.05
N GLN A 45 5.76 10.18 6.43
CA GLN A 45 7.13 10.54 6.80
C GLN A 45 7.94 11.04 5.60
N TYR A 46 7.81 10.38 4.45
CA TYR A 46 8.43 10.80 3.19
C TYR A 46 8.00 12.21 2.81
N LEU A 47 6.71 12.52 2.93
CA LEU A 47 6.14 13.80 2.55
C LEU A 47 6.49 14.93 3.51
N LYS A 48 6.71 14.64 4.79
CA LYS A 48 7.17 15.62 5.78
C LYS A 48 8.50 16.25 5.34
N ASP A 49 9.41 15.43 4.82
CA ASP A 49 10.75 15.84 4.37
C ASP A 49 10.95 15.69 2.85
N TRP A 50 9.89 15.84 2.04
CA TRP A 50 9.90 15.49 0.62
C TRP A 50 11.05 16.13 -0.19
N ARG A 51 11.51 17.32 0.21
CA ARG A 51 12.64 18.03 -0.44
C ARG A 51 13.96 17.27 -0.37
N ARG A 52 14.14 16.36 0.60
CA ARG A 52 15.31 15.47 0.69
C ARG A 52 15.29 14.39 -0.36
N PHE A 53 14.10 14.03 -0.84
CA PHE A 53 13.87 12.90 -1.73
C PHE A 53 13.41 13.31 -3.13
N VAL A 54 13.17 14.60 -3.36
CA VAL A 54 12.71 15.13 -4.64
C VAL A 54 13.68 16.23 -5.05
N PRO A 55 14.37 16.10 -6.20
CA PRO A 55 15.31 17.10 -6.66
C PRO A 55 14.67 18.48 -6.81
N ASN A 56 15.45 19.55 -6.59
CA ASN A 56 14.97 20.93 -6.72
C ASN A 56 14.45 21.27 -8.13
N SER A 57 14.88 20.53 -9.15
CA SER A 57 14.39 20.66 -10.54
C SER A 57 12.93 20.23 -10.70
N VAL A 58 12.40 19.45 -9.75
CA VAL A 58 11.00 19.02 -9.77
C VAL A 58 10.11 20.14 -9.27
N ASN A 59 9.16 20.56 -10.09
CA ASN A 59 8.17 21.54 -9.69
C ASN A 59 7.28 20.97 -8.57
N GLY A 60 7.46 21.46 -7.34
CA GLY A 60 6.75 20.97 -6.15
C GLY A 60 5.22 21.05 -6.25
N LYS A 61 4.65 21.97 -7.04
CA LYS A 61 3.19 21.98 -7.30
C LYS A 61 2.78 20.78 -8.18
N ARG A 62 3.53 20.50 -9.25
CA ARG A 62 3.27 19.36 -10.13
C ARG A 62 3.46 18.03 -9.41
N PHE A 63 4.49 17.92 -8.57
CA PHE A 63 4.73 16.74 -7.73
C PHE A 63 3.53 16.45 -6.82
N ARG A 64 3.10 17.45 -6.02
CA ARG A 64 1.94 17.29 -5.12
C ARG A 64 0.64 16.98 -5.88
N TYR A 65 0.45 17.56 -7.06
CA TYR A 65 -0.71 17.24 -7.89
C TYR A 65 -0.69 15.77 -8.36
N ARG A 66 0.43 15.28 -8.90
CA ARG A 66 0.57 13.88 -9.33
C ARG A 66 0.38 12.91 -8.17
N LEU A 67 0.91 13.25 -7.00
CA LEU A 67 0.74 12.45 -5.80
C LEU A 67 -0.74 12.27 -5.43
N ARG A 68 -1.53 13.35 -5.43
CA ARG A 68 -2.98 13.26 -5.17
C ARG A 68 -3.72 12.43 -6.22
N LEU A 69 -3.30 12.54 -7.48
CA LEU A 69 -3.88 11.72 -8.56
C LEU A 69 -3.61 10.23 -8.34
N MET A 70 -2.38 9.89 -7.94
CA MET A 70 -1.98 8.52 -7.66
C MET A 70 -2.68 7.96 -6.41
N ASP A 71 -2.86 8.77 -5.38
CA ASP A 71 -3.64 8.43 -4.18
C ASP A 71 -5.10 8.11 -4.54
N ALA A 72 -5.77 8.99 -5.29
CA ALA A 72 -7.15 8.72 -5.75
C ALA A 72 -7.24 7.46 -6.63
N LEU A 73 -6.24 7.20 -7.47
CA LEU A 73 -6.17 5.99 -8.27
C LEU A 73 -6.00 4.74 -7.39
N MET A 74 -5.15 4.82 -6.37
CA MET A 74 -4.96 3.75 -5.39
C MET A 74 -6.26 3.42 -4.66
N GLN A 75 -6.94 4.43 -4.12
CA GLN A 75 -8.20 4.24 -3.40
C GLN A 75 -9.24 3.51 -4.27
N ARG A 76 -9.39 3.95 -5.53
CA ARG A 76 -10.28 3.29 -6.50
C ARG A 76 -9.90 1.84 -6.76
N HIS A 77 -8.61 1.54 -6.92
CA HIS A 77 -8.15 0.16 -7.12
C HIS A 77 -8.43 -0.71 -5.89
N LEU A 78 -8.20 -0.19 -4.68
CA LEU A 78 -8.49 -0.91 -3.45
C LEU A 78 -9.98 -1.23 -3.32
N ASP A 79 -10.87 -0.29 -3.63
CA ASP A 79 -12.31 -0.55 -3.61
C ASP A 79 -12.72 -1.64 -4.61
N GLN A 80 -12.13 -1.63 -5.81
CA GLN A 80 -12.36 -2.67 -6.83
C GLN A 80 -11.82 -4.04 -6.37
N ASP A 81 -10.62 -4.07 -5.80
CA ASP A 81 -9.98 -5.29 -5.33
C ASP A 81 -10.74 -5.89 -4.15
N MET A 82 -11.25 -5.07 -3.22
CA MET A 82 -12.13 -5.51 -2.14
C MET A 82 -13.39 -6.20 -2.67
N ALA A 83 -14.03 -5.63 -3.69
CA ALA A 83 -15.20 -6.25 -4.31
C ALA A 83 -14.87 -7.62 -4.95
N ARG A 84 -13.70 -7.76 -5.56
CA ARG A 84 -13.23 -9.03 -6.14
C ARG A 84 -12.92 -10.08 -5.08
N LEU A 85 -12.28 -9.68 -3.99
CA LEU A 85 -11.99 -10.55 -2.85
C LEU A 85 -13.28 -11.05 -2.19
N ARG A 86 -14.26 -10.16 -1.99
CA ARG A 86 -15.62 -10.51 -1.54
C ARG A 86 -16.28 -11.54 -2.45
N ALA A 87 -16.26 -11.30 -3.77
CA ALA A 87 -16.86 -12.21 -4.75
C ALA A 87 -16.18 -13.60 -4.76
N ALA A 88 -14.86 -13.62 -4.53
CA ALA A 88 -14.07 -14.85 -4.41
C ALA A 88 -14.17 -15.51 -3.03
N LYS A 89 -14.92 -14.94 -2.08
CA LYS A 89 -15.04 -15.40 -0.69
C LYS A 89 -13.71 -15.45 0.07
N VAL A 90 -12.78 -14.56 -0.29
CA VAL A 90 -11.52 -14.38 0.44
C VAL A 90 -11.71 -13.25 1.45
N VAL A 91 -12.06 -13.62 2.69
CA VAL A 91 -12.45 -12.65 3.73
C VAL A 91 -11.45 -12.56 4.87
N THR A 92 -10.65 -13.60 5.10
CA THR A 92 -9.59 -13.65 6.11
C THR A 92 -8.18 -13.73 5.50
N LEU A 93 -7.16 -13.45 6.30
CA LEU A 93 -5.77 -13.69 5.90
C LEU A 93 -5.48 -15.18 5.64
N GLU A 94 -6.19 -16.10 6.28
CA GLU A 94 -6.06 -17.54 6.00
C GLU A 94 -6.62 -17.88 4.61
N ASP A 95 -7.79 -17.33 4.25
CA ASP A 95 -8.33 -17.46 2.90
C ASP A 95 -7.37 -16.87 1.86
N TRP A 96 -6.77 -15.71 2.18
CA TRP A 96 -5.77 -15.09 1.32
C TRP A 96 -4.54 -15.98 1.13
N GLN A 97 -4.04 -16.59 2.21
CA GLN A 97 -2.91 -17.52 2.14
C GLN A 97 -3.22 -18.74 1.26
N ARG A 98 -4.44 -19.28 1.33
CA ARG A 98 -4.85 -20.48 0.60
C ARG A 98 -5.24 -20.21 -0.85
N GLU A 99 -6.01 -19.16 -1.10
CA GLU A 99 -6.72 -18.91 -2.35
C GLU A 99 -6.30 -17.60 -3.04
N GLY A 100 -5.54 -16.73 -2.37
CA GLY A 100 -5.18 -15.39 -2.85
C GLY A 100 -4.38 -15.35 -4.16
N GLY A 101 -3.68 -16.44 -4.50
CA GLY A 101 -3.03 -16.59 -5.80
C GLY A 101 -4.01 -16.67 -6.98
N ARG A 102 -5.28 -17.04 -6.73
CA ARG A 102 -6.32 -17.23 -7.75
C ARG A 102 -7.21 -16.01 -7.94
N VAL A 103 -7.15 -15.04 -7.04
CA VAL A 103 -7.95 -13.80 -7.15
C VAL A 103 -7.18 -12.75 -7.94
N GLU A 104 -7.80 -12.24 -9.00
CA GLU A 104 -7.24 -11.19 -9.85
C GLU A 104 -7.40 -9.82 -9.17
N ILE A 105 -6.43 -9.45 -8.33
CA ILE A 105 -6.35 -8.14 -7.69
C ILE A 105 -5.13 -7.35 -8.15
N GLY A 106 -5.20 -6.03 -7.99
CA GLY A 106 -4.11 -5.12 -8.26
C GLY A 106 -2.89 -5.32 -7.35
N PRO A 107 -1.73 -4.77 -7.77
CA PRO A 107 -0.47 -4.94 -7.05
C PRO A 107 -0.48 -4.33 -5.65
N MET A 108 -1.28 -3.27 -5.40
CA MET A 108 -1.34 -2.64 -4.09
C MET A 108 -2.03 -3.52 -3.06
N ALA A 109 -3.24 -4.00 -3.36
CA ALA A 109 -3.94 -4.93 -2.47
C ALA A 109 -3.10 -6.18 -2.22
N ARG A 110 -2.47 -6.74 -3.27
CA ARG A 110 -1.57 -7.89 -3.12
C ARG A 110 -0.40 -7.62 -2.18
N ALA A 111 0.25 -6.45 -2.30
CA ALA A 111 1.38 -6.08 -1.44
C ALA A 111 0.93 -5.95 0.02
N LEU A 112 -0.17 -5.24 0.29
CA LEU A 112 -0.70 -5.02 1.63
C LEU A 112 -1.10 -6.33 2.32
N LEU A 113 -1.80 -7.23 1.62
CA LEU A 113 -2.22 -8.52 2.18
C LEU A 113 -1.05 -9.46 2.41
N THR A 114 -0.05 -9.43 1.53
CA THR A 114 1.20 -10.21 1.72
C THR A 114 1.97 -9.70 2.94
N GLU A 115 2.09 -8.39 3.10
CA GLU A 115 2.77 -7.78 4.25
C GLU A 115 2.05 -8.10 5.56
N ALA A 116 0.72 -7.96 5.59
CA ALA A 116 -0.09 -8.31 6.76
C ALA A 116 0.03 -9.80 7.12
N LEU A 117 0.04 -10.70 6.12
CA LEU A 117 0.27 -12.13 6.36
C LEU A 117 1.65 -12.39 6.96
N LEU A 118 2.71 -11.77 6.44
CA LEU A 118 4.06 -11.91 6.98
C LEU A 118 4.13 -11.43 8.43
N GLN A 119 3.51 -10.30 8.75
CA GLN A 119 3.47 -9.77 10.12
C GLN A 119 2.68 -10.68 11.08
N ALA A 120 1.61 -11.32 10.61
CA ALA A 120 0.84 -12.26 11.42
C ALA A 120 1.56 -13.59 11.67
N VAL A 121 2.49 -13.99 10.79
CA VAL A 121 3.24 -15.25 10.89
C VAL A 121 4.55 -15.09 11.67
N LEU A 122 5.10 -13.87 11.77
CA LEU A 122 6.30 -13.62 12.58
C LEU A 122 6.01 -13.92 14.07
N PRO A 123 6.83 -14.77 14.72
CA PRO A 123 6.65 -15.02 16.15
C PRO A 123 6.85 -13.69 16.89
N SER A 124 5.89 -13.34 17.75
CA SER A 124 6.09 -12.31 18.76
C SER A 124 7.33 -12.69 19.55
N SER A 125 8.47 -12.02 19.32
CA SER A 125 9.66 -12.23 20.15
C SER A 125 9.25 -12.04 21.60
N PRO A 126 9.39 -13.05 22.47
CA PRO A 126 9.17 -12.84 23.89
C PRO A 126 10.24 -11.85 24.36
N SER A 127 9.78 -10.72 24.90
CA SER A 127 10.62 -9.82 25.70
C SER A 127 10.88 -10.43 27.07
#